data_AF-A0A2N6DR87-F1
#
_entry.id   AF-A0A2N6DR87-F1
#
_cell.length_a   1.000
_cell.length_b   1.000
_cell.length_c   1.000
_cell.angle_alpha   90.00
_cell.angle_beta   90.00
_cell.angle_gamma   90.00
#
_symmetry.space_group_name_H-M   'P 1'
#
loop_
_entity.id
_entity.type
_entity.pdbx_description
1 polymer ?
#
loop_
_entity_poly.entity_id
_entity_poly.type
_entity_poly.pdbx_seq_one_letter_code
_entity_poly.pdbx_strand_id
1 'polypeptide(L)' 'MTAEGLINVCQAVSHGIPRQVRNLKTDQQGTVMSVEGGSMTVVVGQSSVVWPCEDCLECTI' A
#
# COMPACT_ATOMS: atom_id res chain seq x y z
N MET A 1 -8.60 -2.00 2.52
CA MET A 1 -8.57 -0.52 2.61
C MET A 1 -9.92 0.08 2.23
N THR A 2 -10.31 1.23 2.82
CA THR A 2 -11.48 2.00 2.34
C THR A 2 -11.17 2.70 1.01
N ALA A 3 -12.21 3.10 0.27
CA ALA A 3 -12.03 3.84 -0.99
C ALA A 3 -11.27 5.16 -0.80
N GLU A 4 -11.56 5.91 0.27
CA GLU A 4 -10.88 7.17 0.59
C GLU A 4 -9.39 6.97 0.89
N GLY A 5 -9.05 5.96 1.70
CA GLY A 5 -7.66 5.61 1.99
C GLY A 5 -6.90 5.20 0.72
N LEU A 6 -7.56 4.43 -0.15
CA LEU A 6 -6.96 4.02 -1.42
C LEU A 6 -6.70 5.21 -2.34
N ILE A 7 -7.63 6.17 -2.43
CA ILE A 7 -7.44 7.40 -3.21
C ILE A 7 -6.24 8.20 -2.70
N ASN A 8 -6.12 8.38 -1.38
CA ASN A 8 -4.98 9.07 -0.77
C ASN A 8 -3.66 8.38 -1.11
N VAL A 9 -3.60 7.05 -0.95
CA VAL A 9 -2.41 6.27 -1.29
C VAL A 9 -2.06 6.39 -2.78
N CYS A 10 -3.03 6.26 -3.67
CA CYS A 10 -2.81 6.37 -5.12
C CYS A 10 -2.28 7.76 -5.51
N GLN A 11 -2.86 8.83 -4.96
CA GLN A 11 -2.42 10.20 -5.23
C GLN A 11 -1.00 10.43 -4.71
N ALA A 12 -0.73 10.07 -3.45
CA ALA A 12 0.58 10.23 -2.84
C ALA A 12 1.67 9.51 -3.64
N VAL A 13 1.46 8.24 -3.98
CA VAL A 13 2.43 7.43 -4.73
C VAL A 13 2.64 7.99 -6.13
N SER A 14 1.58 8.48 -6.79
CA SER A 14 1.68 9.14 -8.11
C SER A 14 2.50 10.44 -8.09
N HIS A 15 2.55 11.10 -6.94
CA HIS A 15 3.41 12.27 -6.70
C HIS A 15 4.80 11.92 -6.13
N GLY A 16 5.15 10.64 -6.08
CA GLY A 16 6.43 10.16 -5.53
C GLY A 16 6.51 10.24 -4.00
N ILE A 17 5.38 10.41 -3.31
CA ILE A 17 5.29 10.44 -1.86
C ILE A 17 5.03 9.00 -1.38
N PRO A 18 6.01 8.33 -0.74
CA PRO A 18 5.83 6.96 -0.27
C PRO A 18 4.77 6.90 0.84
N ARG A 19 3.94 5.85 0.79
CA ARG A 19 2.97 5.53 1.84
C ARG A 19 3.28 4.19 2.45
N GLN A 20 3.11 4.08 3.76
CA GLN A 20 3.21 2.80 4.46
C GLN A 20 1.84 2.15 4.59
N VAL A 21 1.82 0.83 4.41
CA VAL A 21 0.63 0.02 4.56
C VAL A 21 0.95 -1.23 5.37
N ARG A 22 -0.06 -1.72 6.09
CA ARG A 22 -0.06 -3.01 6.76
C ARG A 22 -1.00 -3.97 6.04
N ASN A 23 -0.51 -5.15 5.71
CA ASN A 23 -1.34 -6.27 5.26
C ASN A 23 -2.02 -6.90 6.47
N LEU A 24 -3.35 -6.92 6.48
CA LEU A 24 -4.18 -7.43 7.58
C LEU A 24 -4.19 -8.97 7.67
N LYS A 25 -3.84 -9.68 6.59
CA LYS A 25 -3.77 -11.15 6.58
C LYS A 25 -2.43 -11.68 7.10
N THR A 26 -1.33 -11.02 6.76
CA THR A 26 0.03 -11.46 7.13
C THR A 26 0.64 -10.66 8.27
N ASP A 27 -0.01 -9.59 8.67
CA ASP A 27 0.47 -8.59 9.64
C ASP A 27 1.76 -7.86 9.25
N GLN A 28 2.21 -8.03 8.01
CA GLN A 28 3.42 -7.39 7.50
C GLN A 28 3.17 -5.94 7.14
N GLN A 29 4.20 -5.12 7.31
CA GLN A 29 4.19 -3.72 6.89
C GLN A 29 5.19 -3.48 5.78
N GLY A 30 4.89 -2.53 4.90
CA GLY A 30 5.80 -2.14 3.83
C GLY A 30 5.42 -0.82 3.20
N THR A 31 6.25 -0.39 2.26
CA THR A 31 6.09 0.87 1.53
C THR A 31 5.49 0.63 0.17
N VAL A 32 4.41 1.33 -0.16
CA VAL A 32 3.74 1.24 -1.46
C VAL A 32 4.60 1.93 -2.53
N MET A 33 4.92 1.18 -3.59
CA MET A 33 5.67 1.67 -4.76
C MET A 33 4.75 2.01 -5.93
N SER A 34 3.68 1.24 -6.13
CA SER A 34 2.68 1.48 -7.17
C SER A 34 1.34 0.86 -6.79
N VAL A 35 0.26 1.36 -7.39
CA VAL A 35 -1.09 0.82 -7.26
C VAL A 35 -1.68 0.66 -8.66
N GLU A 36 -2.07 -0.56 -9.00
CA GLU A 36 -2.60 -0.92 -10.32
C GLU A 36 -3.74 -1.93 -10.18
N GLY A 37 -4.88 -1.66 -10.83
CA GLY A 37 -5.96 -2.64 -10.95
C GLY A 37 -6.50 -3.22 -9.64
N GLY A 38 -6.49 -2.45 -8.55
CA GLY A 38 -6.95 -2.92 -7.22
C GLY A 38 -5.91 -3.72 -6.44
N SER A 39 -4.68 -3.81 -6.93
CA SER A 39 -3.52 -4.36 -6.22
C SER A 39 -2.46 -3.29 -6.02
N MET A 40 -1.63 -3.47 -4.99
CA MET A 40 -0.51 -2.58 -4.67
C MET A 40 0.79 -3.37 -4.64
N THR A 41 1.81 -2.82 -5.28
CA THR A 41 3.18 -3.31 -5.19
C THR A 41 3.81 -2.68 -3.96
N VAL A 42 4.18 -3.50 -2.98
CA VAL A 42 4.67 -3.07 -1.67
C VAL A 42 6.07 -3.65 -1.45
N VAL A 43 6.99 -2.80 -1.02
CA VAL A 43 8.34 -3.23 -0.62
C VAL A 43 8.33 -3.54 0.87
N VAL A 44 8.66 -4.78 1.20
CA VAL A 44 8.82 -5.29 2.58
C VAL A 44 10.27 -5.71 2.76
N GLY A 45 11.02 -4.96 3.57
CA GLY A 45 12.47 -5.15 3.70
C GLY A 45 13.19 -4.91 2.37
N GLN A 46 13.78 -5.95 1.79
CA GLN A 46 14.50 -5.91 0.51
C GLN A 46 13.74 -6.58 -0.65
N SER A 47 12.50 -6.99 -0.43
CA SER A 47 11.70 -7.70 -1.42
C SER A 47 10.44 -6.92 -1.79
N SER A 48 10.01 -7.07 -3.05
CA SER A 48 8.74 -6.53 -3.53
C SER A 48 7.68 -7.63 -3.51
N VAL A 49 6.49 -7.31 -3.01
CA VAL A 49 5.34 -8.19 -2.93
C VAL A 49 4.10 -7.47 -3.44
N VAL A 50 3.17 -8.22 -4.01
CA VAL A 50 1.89 -7.66 -4.49
C VAL A 50 0.81 -8.02 -3.49
N TRP A 51 0.10 -7.01 -2.98
CA TRP A 51 -1.01 -7.18 -2.04
C TRP A 51 -2.31 -6.63 -2.63
N PRO A 52 -3.45 -7.32 -2.44
CA PRO A 52 -4.76 -6.77 -2.75
C PRO A 52 -5.05 -5.52 -1.91
N CYS A 53 -5.62 -4.48 -2.50
CA CYS A 53 -5.90 -3.25 -1.77
C CYS A 53 -6.91 -3.45 -0.62
N GLU A 54 -7.82 -4.40 -0.77
CA GLU A 54 -8.79 -4.78 0.26
C GLU A 54 -8.12 -5.31 1.53
N ASP A 55 -6.99 -6.01 1.39
CA ASP A 55 -6.24 -6.63 2.49
C ASP A 55 -5.34 -5.64 3.24
N CYS A 56 -5.23 -4.41 2.76
CA CYS A 56 -4.30 -3.42 3.29
C CYS A 56 -4.98 -2.33 4.11
N LEU A 57 -4.25 -1.77 5.08
CA LEU A 57 -4.61 -0.58 5.85
C LEU A 57 -3.46 0.42 5.79
N GLU A 58 -3.77 1.71 5.60
CA GLU A 58 -2.75 2.77 5.57
C GLU A 58 -2.23 3.01 6.98
N CYS A 59 -0.91 2.93 7.16
CA CYS A 59 -0.27 3.27 8.42
C CYS A 59 -0.17 4.80 8.51
N THR A 60 -0.93 5.40 9.42
CA THR A 60 -0.73 6.81 9.79
C THR A 60 0.53 6.89 10.66
N ILE A 61 1.55 7.61 10.19
CA ILE A 61 2.77 7.92 10.94
C ILE A 61 2.54 9.17 11.75
#